data_AF-A0A022MSR9-F1
#
_entry.id   AF-A0A022MSR9-F1
#
_cell.length_a   1.000
_cell.length_b   1.000
_cell.length_c   1.000
_cell.angle_alpha   90.00
_cell.angle_beta   90.00
_cell.angle_gamma   90.00
#
_symmetry.space_group_name_H-M   'P 1'
#
loop_
_entity.id
_entity.type
_entity.pdbx_description
1 polymer ?
#
loop_
_entity_poly.entity_id
_entity_poly.type
_entity_poly.pdbx_seq_one_letter_code
_entity_poly.pdbx_strand_id
1 'polypeptide(L)'
;KPPVLRLWEERGLLRPDREPGTGYRRYPPAELRAAHVVALLRRGGHPLAAAGPVLEALRAGGGSDRVRDELTARRERLYEHSSRRLAASAALHGYLRTLGHLT
;
A
#
# COMPACT_ATOMS: atom_id res chain seq x y z
N LYS A 1 1.15 8.80 19.59
CA LYS A 1 1.29 8.13 18.26
C LYS A 1 2.78 8.08 17.94
N PRO A 2 3.40 6.90 17.79
CA PRO A 2 4.84 6.82 17.55
C PRO A 2 5.22 7.55 16.25
N PRO A 3 6.45 8.10 16.16
CA PRO A 3 6.95 8.71 14.92
C PRO A 3 6.85 7.72 13.77
N VAL A 4 6.45 8.19 12.59
CA VAL A 4 6.16 7.35 11.41
C VAL A 4 7.32 6.44 11.04
N LEU A 5 8.57 6.93 11.11
CA LEU A 5 9.76 6.12 10.84
C LEU A 5 9.99 5.01 11.87
N ARG A 6 9.65 5.26 13.14
CA ARG A 6 9.77 4.26 14.21
C ARG A 6 8.76 3.14 14.00
N LEU A 7 7.53 3.49 13.61
CA LEU A 7 6.49 2.54 13.23
C LEU A 7 6.88 1.67 12.02
N TRP A 8 7.59 2.25 11.05
CA TRP A 8 8.02 1.53 9.86
C TRP A 8 9.19 0.59 10.14
N GLU A 9 10.11 0.99 11.01
CA GLU A 9 11.17 0.10 11.51
C GLU A 9 10.59 -1.07 12.32
N GLU A 10 9.65 -0.82 13.24
CA GLU A 10 8.97 -1.86 14.03
C GLU A 10 8.26 -2.90 13.15
N ARG A 11 7.79 -2.48 11.97
CA ARG A 11 7.17 -3.37 10.98
C ARG A 11 8.15 -3.97 9.97
N GLY A 12 9.46 -3.80 10.16
CA GLY A 12 10.50 -4.31 9.27
C GLY A 12 10.51 -3.70 7.87
N LEU A 13 9.77 -2.59 7.66
CA LEU A 13 9.73 -1.89 6.39
C LEU A 13 11.03 -1.13 6.15
N LEU A 14 11.57 -0.53 7.20
CA LEU A 14 12.88 0.12 7.18
C LEU A 14 13.88 -0.65 8.06
N ARG A 15 15.12 -0.73 7.59
CA ARG A 15 16.27 -1.36 8.23
C ARG A 15 17.42 -0.36 8.33
N PRO A 16 17.30 0.71 9.13
CA PRO A 16 18.39 1.65 9.34
C PRO A 16 19.56 1.02 10.08
N ASP A 17 20.76 1.41 9.68
CA ASP A 17 21.98 1.10 10.42
C ASP A 17 21.98 1.84 11.76
N ARG A 18 22.80 1.36 12.70
CA ARG A 18 23.06 2.03 13.97
C ARG A 18 24.48 2.59 13.95
N GLU A 19 24.60 3.88 14.24
CA GLU A 19 25.90 4.51 14.35
C GLU A 19 26.67 3.97 15.57
N PRO A 20 27.93 3.53 15.41
CA PRO A 20 28.74 3.05 16.54
C PRO A 20 28.92 4.14 17.60
N GLY A 21 28.77 3.77 18.88
CA GLY A 21 28.98 4.67 20.02
C GLY A 21 27.73 5.48 20.43
N THR A 22 26.96 6.01 19.48
CA THR A 22 25.75 6.81 19.80
C THR A 22 24.46 6.00 19.74
N GLY A 23 24.43 4.94 18.93
CA GLY A 23 23.21 4.15 18.68
C GLY A 23 22.15 4.87 17.84
N TYR A 24 22.47 6.04 17.26
CA TYR A 24 21.55 6.77 16.41
C TYR A 24 21.23 6.01 15.12
N ARG A 25 20.03 6.24 14.59
CA ARG A 25 19.55 5.61 13.35
C ARG A 25 20.18 6.32 12.16
N ARG A 26 20.94 5.59 11.34
CA ARG A 26 21.48 6.08 10.08
C ARG A 26 20.75 5.40 8.93
N TYR A 27 20.18 6.19 8.03
CA TYR A 27 19.45 5.69 6.87
C TYR A 27 20.35 5.74 5.63
N PRO A 28 20.88 4.61 5.15
CA PRO A 28 21.62 4.58 3.89
C PRO A 28 20.68 4.88 2.70
N PRO A 29 21.23 5.22 1.51
CA PRO A 29 20.41 5.56 0.34
C PRO A 29 19.36 4.51 -0.05
N ALA A 30 19.64 3.22 0.20
CA ALA A 30 18.68 2.14 -0.05
C ALA A 30 17.43 2.25 0.85
N GLU A 31 17.62 2.60 2.11
CA GLU A 31 16.54 2.78 3.08
C GLU A 31 15.75 4.08 2.84
N LEU A 32 16.41 5.12 2.32
CA LEU A 32 15.70 6.31 1.83
C LEU A 32 14.78 6.00 0.65
N ARG A 33 15.25 5.18 -0.30
CA ARG A 33 14.41 4.72 -1.42
C ARG A 33 13.25 3.87 -0.92
N ALA A 34 13.49 2.95 0.02
CA ALA A 34 12.42 2.15 0.63
C ALA A 34 11.38 3.04 1.33
N ALA A 35 11.81 4.05 2.09
CA ALA A 35 10.92 5.01 2.74
C ALA A 35 10.05 5.78 1.74
N HIS A 36 10.63 6.21 0.61
CA HIS A 36 9.88 6.85 -0.47
C HIS A 36 8.81 5.92 -1.08
N VAL A 37 9.15 4.66 -1.33
CA VAL A 37 8.19 3.68 -1.85
C VAL A 37 7.03 3.47 -0.87
N VAL A 38 7.31 3.33 0.44
CA VAL A 38 6.26 3.22 1.47
C VAL A 38 5.37 4.46 1.46
N ALA A 39 5.96 5.67 1.38
CA ALA A 39 5.21 6.92 1.36
C ALA A 39 4.29 7.03 0.12
N LEU A 40 4.78 6.63 -1.07
CA LEU A 40 4.00 6.63 -2.31
C LEU A 40 2.83 5.64 -2.24
N LEU A 41 3.07 4.43 -1.75
CA LEU A 41 2.02 3.44 -1.53
C LEU A 41 0.96 3.96 -0.55
N ARG A 42 1.39 4.60 0.54
CA ARG A 42 0.47 5.23 1.50
C ARG A 42 -0.37 6.33 0.89
N ARG A 43 0.20 7.17 0.03
CA ARG A 43 -0.51 8.23 -0.68
C ARG A 43 -1.51 7.67 -1.70
N GLY A 44 -1.18 6.54 -2.34
CA GLY A 44 -2.08 5.81 -3.25
C GLY A 44 -3.21 5.05 -2.54
N GLY A 45 -3.37 5.20 -1.22
CA GLY A 45 -4.41 4.52 -0.44
C GLY A 45 -4.09 3.06 -0.10
N HIS A 46 -2.86 2.59 -0.34
CA HIS A 46 -2.48 1.23 0.00
C HIS A 46 -2.36 1.05 1.53
N PRO A 47 -2.85 -0.07 2.08
CA PRO A 47 -2.62 -0.40 3.49
C PRO A 47 -1.12 -0.59 3.74
N LEU A 48 -0.64 -0.19 4.92
CA LEU A 48 0.79 -0.27 5.26
C LEU A 48 1.35 -1.70 5.14
N ALA A 49 0.52 -2.71 5.42
CA ALA A 49 0.87 -4.12 5.27
C ALA A 49 1.23 -4.53 3.82
N ALA A 50 0.73 -3.79 2.81
CA ALA A 50 1.06 -4.06 1.42
C ALA A 50 2.48 -3.59 1.03
N ALA A 51 3.13 -2.74 1.85
CA ALA A 51 4.45 -2.22 1.53
C ALA A 51 5.56 -3.27 1.69
N GLY A 52 5.42 -4.21 2.63
CA GLY A 52 6.44 -5.24 2.90
C GLY A 52 6.78 -6.09 1.67
N PRO A 53 5.81 -6.75 1.02
CA PRO A 53 6.04 -7.56 -0.18
C PRO A 53 6.69 -6.78 -1.33
N VAL A 54 6.28 -5.53 -1.54
CA VAL A 54 6.85 -4.66 -2.59
C VAL A 54 8.32 -4.35 -2.30
N LEU A 55 8.66 -4.03 -1.04
CA LEU A 55 10.04 -3.78 -0.64
C LEU A 55 10.91 -5.04 -0.73
N GLU A 56 10.39 -6.21 -0.38
CA GLU A 56 11.12 -7.47 -0.54
C GLU A 56 11.39 -7.78 -2.02
N ALA A 57 10.42 -7.56 -2.91
CA ALA A 57 10.63 -7.72 -4.35
C ALA A 57 11.69 -6.74 -4.90
N LEU A 58 11.70 -5.49 -4.43
CA LEU A 58 12.71 -4.50 -4.79
C LEU A 58 14.11 -4.86 -4.26
N ARG A 59 14.19 -5.39 -3.03
CA ARG A 59 15.45 -5.84 -2.41
C ARG A 59 16.01 -7.09 -3.08
N ALA A 60 15.15 -7.99 -3.53
CA ALA A 60 15.53 -9.21 -4.26
C ALA A 60 16.04 -8.96 -5.69
N GLY A 61 16.27 -7.70 -6.09
CA GLY A 61 16.73 -7.34 -7.43
C GLY A 61 15.63 -7.43 -8.49
N GLY A 62 14.37 -7.56 -8.09
CA GLY A 62 13.23 -7.54 -9.01
C GLY A 62 13.14 -6.18 -9.69
N GLY A 63 13.50 -6.15 -10.98
CA GLY A 63 13.45 -4.96 -11.82
C GLY A 63 12.07 -4.29 -11.81
N SER A 64 12.04 -3.01 -12.17
CA SER A 64 10.85 -2.15 -12.20
C SER A 64 9.63 -2.78 -12.91
N ASP A 65 9.83 -3.79 -13.76
CA ASP A 65 8.78 -4.49 -14.50
C ASP A 65 7.91 -5.35 -13.58
N ARG A 66 8.49 -6.15 -12.68
CA ARG A 66 7.72 -6.98 -11.72
C ARG A 66 6.86 -6.12 -10.79
N VAL A 67 7.38 -4.94 -10.42
CA VAL A 67 6.62 -3.96 -9.64
C VAL A 67 5.48 -3.36 -10.46
N ARG A 68 5.71 -3.08 -11.75
CA ARG A 68 4.66 -2.60 -12.67
C ARG A 68 3.56 -3.64 -12.89
N ASP A 69 3.92 -4.92 -13.02
CA ASP A 69 2.97 -6.01 -13.21
C ASP A 69 2.07 -6.18 -11.97
N GLU A 70 2.65 -6.17 -10.78
CA GLU A 70 1.89 -6.28 -9.53
C GLU A 70 0.94 -5.09 -9.32
N LEU A 71 1.39 -3.88 -9.65
CA LEU A 71 0.54 -2.67 -9.62
C LEU A 71 -0.61 -2.76 -10.64
N THR A 72 -0.34 -3.28 -11.84
CA THR A 72 -1.35 -3.43 -12.90
C THR A 72 -2.41 -4.45 -12.52
N ALA A 73 -2.00 -5.65 -12.10
CA ALA A 73 -2.91 -6.70 -11.67
C ALA A 73 -3.79 -6.26 -10.49
N ARG A 74 -3.24 -5.45 -9.57
CA ARG A 74 -4.02 -4.91 -8.46
C ARG A 74 -5.00 -3.82 -8.90
N ARG A 75 -4.62 -2.96 -9.85
CA ARG A 75 -5.53 -1.95 -10.43
C ARG A 75 -6.75 -2.62 -11.05
N GLU A 76 -6.54 -3.72 -11.77
CA GLU A 76 -7.63 -4.51 -12.36
C GLU A 76 -8.56 -5.10 -11.29
N ARG A 77 -8.01 -5.71 -10.23
CA ARG A 77 -8.82 -6.21 -9.10
C ARG A 77 -9.64 -5.11 -8.42
N LEU A 78 -9.07 -3.91 -8.26
CA LEU A 78 -9.78 -2.76 -7.70
C LEU A 78 -10.91 -2.30 -8.63
N TYR A 79 -10.65 -2.24 -9.93
CA TYR A 79 -11.65 -1.88 -10.92
C TYR A 79 -12.81 -2.87 -10.89
N GLU A 80 -12.54 -4.17 -10.95
CA GLU A 80 -13.55 -5.23 -10.89
C GLU A 80 -14.38 -5.18 -9.60
N HIS A 81 -13.71 -5.00 -8.45
CA HIS A 81 -14.42 -4.89 -7.18
C HIS A 81 -15.30 -3.62 -7.12
N SER A 82 -14.80 -2.51 -7.65
CA SER A 82 -15.55 -1.24 -7.68
C SER A 82 -16.78 -1.33 -8.57
N SER A 83 -16.66 -1.93 -9.76
CA SER A 83 -17.75 -2.07 -10.72
C SER A 83 -18.83 -3.01 -10.19
N ARG A 84 -18.44 -4.13 -9.58
CA ARG A 84 -19.38 -5.06 -8.92
C ARG A 84 -20.16 -4.39 -7.80
N ARG A 85 -19.52 -3.58 -6.96
CA ARG A 85 -20.22 -2.84 -5.90
C ARG A 85 -21.19 -1.80 -6.47
N LEU A 86 -20.77 -1.06 -7.50
CA LEU A 86 -21.64 -0.09 -8.18
C LEU A 86 -22.89 -0.77 -8.76
N ALA A 87 -22.70 -1.92 -9.43
CA ALA A 87 -23.80 -2.71 -9.96
C ALA A 87 -24.73 -3.22 -8.85
N ALA A 88 -24.18 -3.74 -7.74
CA ALA A 88 -24.97 -4.21 -6.60
C ALA A 88 -25.78 -3.07 -5.94
N SER A 89 -25.16 -1.90 -5.75
CA SER A 89 -25.87 -0.72 -5.22
C SER A 89 -26.98 -0.24 -6.14
N ALA A 90 -26.76 -0.25 -7.46
CA ALA A 90 -27.79 0.10 -8.45
C ALA A 90 -28.96 -0.89 -8.42
N ALA A 91 -28.68 -2.19 -8.34
CA ALA A 91 -29.70 -3.23 -8.21
C ALA A 91 -30.52 -3.07 -6.92
N LEU A 92 -29.86 -2.81 -5.79
CA LEU A 92 -30.53 -2.55 -4.51
C LEU A 92 -31.41 -1.29 -4.59
N HIS A 93 -30.90 -0.21 -5.17
CA HIS A 93 -31.68 1.02 -5.35
C HIS A 93 -32.94 0.78 -6.21
N GLY A 94 -32.80 0.02 -7.31
CA GLY A 94 -33.91 -0.40 -8.14
C GLY A 94 -34.96 -1.19 -7.35
N TYR A 95 -34.52 -2.16 -6.55
CA TYR A 95 -35.39 -2.97 -5.69
C TYR A 95 -36.15 -2.12 -4.65
N LEU A 96 -35.47 -1.19 -3.98
CA LEU A 96 -36.09 -0.30 -3.01
C LEU A 96 -37.12 0.65 -3.66
N ARG A 97 -36.87 1.10 -4.89
CA ARG A 97 -37.85 1.85 -5.69
C ARG A 97 -39.09 1.01 -5.99
N THR A 98 -38.93 -0.25 -6.38
CA THR A 98 -40.08 -1.14 -6.66
C THR A 98 -40.92 -1.43 -5.42
N LEU A 99 -40.31 -1.41 -4.23
CA LEU A 99 -41.02 -1.57 -2.95
C LEU A 99 -41.66 -0.27 -2.43
N GLY A 100 -41.47 0.87 -3.11
CA GLY A 100 -42.01 2.16 -2.69
C GLY A 100 -41.30 2.77 -1.47
N HIS A 101 -40.13 2.24 -1.08
CA HIS A 101 -39.35 2.74 0.05
C HIS A 101 -38.47 3.96 -0.28
N LEU A 102 -38.34 4.30 -1.56
CA LEU A 102 -37.66 5.49 -2.05
C LEU A 102 -38.61 6.24 -2.99
N THR A 103 -39.40 7.17 -2.43
CA THR A 103 -40.14 8.21 -3.17
C THR A 103 -39.20 9.23 -3.77
#